data_AF-A0A210R5P1-F1
#
_entry.id   AF-A0A210R5P1-F1
#
_cell.length_a   1.000
_cell.length_b   1.000
_cell.length_c   1.000
_cell.angle_alpha   90.00
_cell.angle_beta   90.00
_cell.angle_gamma   90.00
#
_symmetry.space_group_name_H-M   'P 1'
#
loop_
_entity.id
_entity.type
_entity.pdbx_description
1 polymer ?
#
loop_
_entity_poly.entity_id
_entity_poly.type
_entity_poly.pdbx_seq_one_letter_code
_entity_poly.pdbx_strand_id
1 'polypeptide(L)'
;MRCLDLLEYRVSSDQKIQLHCFTGPESVVRDLLALFPNTNFSVSGLVFQFNENQQRALQAIPQDHPLVETDAPYFPVRKEFPCSAPHLLDVTAQRIGELLGGMSMEDVLELTERNGKSFFPSEWIKDPERGQEPEKVPGVKVPSGPEVRRRIGQ
;
A
#
# COMPACT_ATOMS: atom_id res chain seq x y z
N MET A 1 13.40 6.14 17.46
CA MET A 1 12.42 5.05 17.37
C MET A 1 11.84 5.09 15.97
N ARG A 2 12.14 4.07 15.16
CA ARG A 2 11.63 3.89 13.80
C ARG A 2 10.24 3.26 13.88
N CYS A 3 9.44 3.36 12.81
CA CYS A 3 8.14 2.68 12.74
C CYS A 3 8.28 1.16 12.93
N LEU A 4 9.35 0.56 12.40
CA LEU A 4 9.63 -0.86 12.57
C LEU A 4 9.75 -1.27 14.04
N ASP A 5 10.43 -0.45 14.85
CA ASP A 5 10.63 -0.72 16.28
C ASP A 5 9.28 -0.73 17.03
N LEU A 6 8.33 0.13 16.61
CA LEU A 6 6.97 0.14 17.17
C LEU A 6 6.14 -1.06 16.72
N LEU A 7 6.29 -1.49 15.46
CA LEU A 7 5.61 -2.68 14.96
C LEU A 7 6.09 -3.92 15.73
N GLU A 8 7.40 -4.12 15.84
CA GLU A 8 8.00 -5.24 16.59
C GLU A 8 7.52 -5.27 18.05
N TYR A 9 7.33 -4.11 18.68
CA TYR A 9 6.84 -4.03 20.05
C TYR A 9 5.33 -4.28 20.22
N ARG A 10 4.51 -4.04 19.18
CA ARG A 10 3.05 -3.94 19.32
C ARG A 10 2.23 -4.96 18.55
N VAL A 11 2.79 -5.55 17.50
CA VAL A 11 2.07 -6.49 16.64
C VAL A 11 2.78 -7.82 16.56
N SER A 12 2.01 -8.89 16.38
CA SER A 12 2.54 -10.23 16.18
C SER A 12 3.19 -10.34 14.80
N SER A 13 4.15 -11.25 14.67
CA SER A 13 4.89 -11.48 13.41
C SER A 13 3.98 -11.94 12.25
N ASP A 14 2.85 -12.57 12.55
CA ASP A 14 1.87 -13.03 11.57
C ASP A 14 0.90 -11.92 11.12
N GLN A 15 0.99 -10.71 11.67
CA GLN A 15 0.19 -9.57 11.24
C GLN A 15 0.35 -9.32 9.73
N LYS A 16 -0.76 -9.28 9.01
CA LYS A 16 -0.79 -8.80 7.62
C LYS A 16 -0.51 -7.29 7.61
N ILE A 17 0.54 -6.87 6.91
CA ILE A 17 0.96 -5.48 6.81
C ILE A 17 0.99 -5.08 5.34
N GLN A 18 0.35 -3.97 4.98
CA GLN A 18 0.56 -3.34 3.69
C GLN A 18 1.49 -2.15 3.93
N LEU A 19 2.70 -2.21 3.38
CA LEU A 19 3.55 -1.03 3.29
C LEU A 19 3.06 -0.20 2.09
N HIS A 20 2.12 0.69 2.39
CA HIS A 20 1.47 1.55 1.41
C HIS A 20 2.45 2.53 0.76
N CYS A 21 2.29 2.78 -0.54
CA CYS A 21 3.07 3.73 -1.34
C CYS A 21 4.59 3.58 -1.11
N PHE A 22 5.08 2.36 -1.24
CA PHE A 22 6.46 2.01 -0.89
C PHE A 22 7.46 2.73 -1.78
N THR A 23 8.37 3.47 -1.15
CA THR A 23 9.46 4.24 -1.77
C THR A 23 10.79 4.06 -1.03
N GLY A 24 10.86 3.05 -0.15
CA GLY A 24 12.03 2.80 0.69
C GLY A 24 13.16 2.05 -0.03
N PRO A 25 14.32 1.92 0.62
CA PRO A 25 15.43 1.11 0.11
C PRO A 25 15.19 -0.39 0.33
N GLU A 26 16.00 -1.21 -0.34
CA GLU A 26 16.00 -2.67 -0.25
C GLU A 26 16.13 -3.19 1.20
N SER A 27 16.86 -2.48 2.06
CA SER A 27 16.98 -2.84 3.47
C SER A 27 15.64 -2.87 4.19
N VAL A 28 14.69 -2.00 3.82
CA VAL A 28 13.35 -1.99 4.41
C VAL A 28 12.57 -3.25 4.00
N VAL A 29 12.70 -3.69 2.74
CA VAL A 29 12.07 -4.93 2.26
C VAL A 29 12.56 -6.12 3.08
N ARG A 30 13.89 -6.26 3.20
CA ARG A 30 14.52 -7.35 3.95
C ARG A 30 14.13 -7.33 5.42
N ASP A 31 14.25 -6.18 6.08
CA ASP A 31 14.03 -6.07 7.53
C ASP A 31 12.55 -6.30 7.87
N LEU A 32 11.61 -5.82 7.04
CA LEU A 32 10.18 -6.09 7.24
C LEU A 32 9.82 -7.55 6.99
N LEU A 33 10.29 -8.16 5.91
CA LEU A 33 9.96 -9.56 5.61
C LEU A 33 10.58 -10.54 6.64
N ALA A 34 11.72 -10.19 7.22
CA ALA A 34 12.33 -10.98 8.29
C ALA A 34 11.50 -11.01 9.57
N LEU A 35 10.86 -9.89 9.93
CA LEU A 35 10.06 -9.75 11.16
C LEU A 35 8.58 -10.04 10.94
N PHE A 36 8.06 -9.68 9.77
CA PHE A 36 6.66 -9.73 9.38
C PHE A 36 6.54 -10.36 7.99
N PRO A 37 6.64 -11.69 7.88
CA PRO A 37 6.59 -12.39 6.60
C PRO A 37 5.28 -12.19 5.83
N ASN A 38 4.20 -11.72 6.46
CA ASN A 38 2.94 -11.41 5.78
C ASN A 38 2.85 -9.97 5.24
N THR A 39 3.99 -9.28 5.11
CA THR A 39 4.05 -7.90 4.60
C THR A 39 3.94 -7.86 3.09
N ASN A 40 3.04 -7.05 2.54
CA ASN A 40 2.96 -6.72 1.12
C ASN A 40 3.37 -5.26 0.88
N PHE A 41 3.89 -4.95 -0.31
CA PHE A 41 4.43 -3.64 -0.67
C PHE A 41 3.62 -3.08 -1.84
N SER A 42 2.89 -1.99 -1.65
CA SER A 42 2.14 -1.38 -2.75
C SER A 42 2.93 -0.27 -3.43
N VAL A 43 2.89 -0.29 -4.76
CA VAL A 43 3.64 0.63 -5.63
C VAL A 43 2.66 1.50 -6.40
N SER A 44 2.84 2.82 -6.29
CA SER A 44 2.02 3.83 -6.95
C SER A 44 2.73 4.43 -8.18
N GLY A 45 2.13 5.47 -8.78
CA GLY A 45 2.75 6.24 -9.86
C GLY A 45 4.11 6.88 -9.50
N LEU A 46 4.52 6.88 -8.23
CA LEU A 46 5.88 7.25 -7.84
C LEU A 46 6.97 6.37 -8.48
N VAL A 47 6.63 5.17 -8.96
CA VAL A 47 7.57 4.27 -9.66
C VAL A 47 8.25 4.94 -10.87
N PHE A 48 7.60 5.93 -11.49
CA PHE A 48 8.20 6.73 -12.57
C PHE A 48 9.35 7.64 -12.10
N GLN A 49 9.43 7.91 -10.80
CA GLN A 49 10.42 8.78 -10.18
C GLN A 49 11.44 7.99 -9.34
N PHE A 50 11.38 6.65 -9.36
CA PHE A 50 12.28 5.82 -8.56
C PHE A 50 13.74 6.02 -8.97
N ASN A 51 14.58 6.33 -7.98
CA ASN A 51 16.03 6.27 -8.12
C ASN A 51 16.52 4.81 -8.11
N GLU A 52 17.81 4.60 -8.38
CA GLU A 52 18.38 3.25 -8.46
C GLU A 52 18.20 2.41 -7.18
N ASN A 53 18.26 3.02 -5.99
CA ASN A 53 18.04 2.30 -4.74
C ASN A 53 16.60 1.81 -4.61
N GLN A 54 15.63 2.61 -5.07
CA GLN A 54 14.21 2.26 -5.04
C GLN A 54 13.87 1.22 -6.11
N GLN A 55 14.51 1.28 -7.29
CA GLN A 55 14.39 0.26 -8.31
C GLN A 55 14.94 -1.09 -7.83
N ARG A 56 16.11 -1.10 -7.17
CA ARG A 56 16.65 -2.31 -6.51
C ARG A 56 15.73 -2.84 -5.42
N ALA A 57 15.15 -1.95 -4.62
CA ALA A 57 14.18 -2.34 -3.60
C ALA A 57 12.97 -3.04 -4.21
N LEU A 58 12.39 -2.48 -5.28
CA LEU A 58 11.29 -3.11 -6.02
C LEU A 58 11.67 -4.49 -6.56
N GLN A 59 12.86 -4.62 -7.15
CA GLN A 59 13.37 -5.89 -7.70
C GLN A 59 13.65 -6.95 -6.62
N ALA A 60 13.89 -6.53 -5.38
CA ALA A 60 14.14 -7.43 -4.25
C ALA A 60 12.85 -7.95 -3.58
N ILE A 61 11.69 -7.40 -3.92
CA ILE A 61 10.40 -7.87 -3.37
C ILE A 61 10.09 -9.25 -3.99
N PRO A 62 9.85 -10.31 -3.18
CA PRO A 62 9.50 -11.62 -3.72
C PRO A 62 8.11 -11.60 -4.38
N GLN A 63 7.89 -12.44 -5.39
CA GLN A 63 6.75 -12.34 -6.32
C GLN A 63 5.35 -12.39 -5.67
N ASP A 64 5.21 -12.91 -4.46
CA ASP A 64 3.98 -13.02 -3.68
C ASP A 64 3.68 -11.83 -2.76
N HIS A 65 4.57 -10.81 -2.76
CA HIS A 65 4.45 -9.61 -1.94
C HIS A 65 4.18 -8.26 -2.65
N PRO A 66 4.38 -8.07 -3.97
CA PRO A 66 4.07 -6.79 -4.60
C PRO A 66 2.57 -6.63 -4.78
N LEU A 67 2.12 -5.39 -4.58
CA LEU A 67 0.80 -4.88 -4.91
C LEU A 67 0.97 -3.65 -5.81
N VAL A 68 -0.06 -3.34 -6.60
CA VAL A 68 -0.13 -2.11 -7.41
C VAL A 68 -1.27 -1.23 -6.91
N GLU A 69 -1.04 0.07 -6.88
CA GLU A 69 -2.05 1.07 -6.51
C GLU A 69 -1.90 2.34 -7.34
N THR A 70 -2.87 3.24 -7.25
CA THR A 70 -2.77 4.58 -7.85
C THR A 70 -2.56 5.69 -6.82
N ASP A 71 -3.07 5.49 -5.60
CA ASP A 71 -3.24 6.52 -4.58
C ASP A 71 -3.91 7.80 -5.15
N ALA A 72 -4.86 7.62 -6.06
CA ALA A 72 -5.58 8.72 -6.69
C ALA A 72 -6.24 9.62 -5.61
N PRO A 73 -6.18 10.96 -5.77
CA PRO A 73 -5.78 11.71 -6.97
C PRO A 73 -4.27 12.04 -7.08
N TYR A 74 -3.43 11.51 -6.19
CA TYR A 74 -2.00 11.84 -6.09
C TYR A 74 -1.15 11.06 -7.12
N PHE A 75 0.14 11.39 -7.23
CA PHE A 75 1.13 10.68 -8.06
C PHE A 75 0.74 10.47 -9.53
N PRO A 76 0.67 11.55 -10.32
CA PRO A 76 0.38 11.47 -11.75
C PRO A 76 1.41 10.59 -12.48
N VAL A 77 0.91 9.69 -13.32
CA VAL A 77 1.72 8.72 -14.08
C VAL A 77 2.24 9.28 -15.41
N ARG A 78 1.64 10.37 -15.91
CA ARG A 78 2.05 11.05 -17.14
C ARG A 78 1.89 12.57 -16.97
N LYS A 79 2.66 13.36 -17.72
CA LYS A 79 2.61 14.82 -17.65
C LYS A 79 1.25 15.38 -18.11
N GLU A 80 0.60 14.67 -19.02
CA GLU A 80 -0.68 15.01 -19.61
C GLU A 80 -1.85 14.73 -18.65
N PHE A 81 -1.63 13.93 -17.61
CA PHE A 81 -2.61 13.61 -16.58
C PHE A 81 -2.23 14.34 -15.28
N PRO A 82 -2.79 15.54 -15.02
CA PRO A 82 -2.39 16.34 -13.85
C PRO A 82 -2.76 15.70 -12.51
N CYS A 83 -3.67 14.71 -12.53
CA CYS A 83 -4.04 13.89 -11.37
C CYS A 83 -4.02 12.42 -11.78
N SER A 84 -3.69 11.54 -10.83
CA SER A 84 -3.93 10.11 -11.01
C SER A 84 -5.41 9.78 -10.82
N ALA A 85 -5.82 8.61 -11.32
CA ALA A 85 -7.17 8.10 -11.22
C ALA A 85 -7.13 6.56 -11.22
N PRO A 86 -8.13 5.87 -10.64
CA PRO A 86 -8.12 4.41 -10.57
C PRO A 86 -7.96 3.70 -11.93
N HIS A 87 -8.44 4.29 -13.02
CA HIS A 87 -8.34 3.72 -14.36
C HIS A 87 -6.92 3.77 -14.98
N LEU A 88 -5.98 4.44 -14.31
CA LEU A 88 -4.57 4.54 -14.75
C LEU A 88 -3.66 3.51 -14.09
N LEU A 89 -4.23 2.50 -13.42
CA LEU A 89 -3.50 1.44 -12.74
C LEU A 89 -2.63 0.61 -13.71
N ASP A 90 -3.13 0.45 -14.94
CA ASP A 90 -2.44 -0.20 -16.06
C ASP A 90 -1.11 0.49 -16.39
N VAL A 91 -1.07 1.82 -16.40
CA VAL A 91 0.14 2.60 -16.65
C VAL A 91 1.19 2.39 -15.55
N THR A 92 0.77 2.32 -14.28
CA THR A 92 1.67 1.98 -13.17
C THR A 92 2.18 0.54 -13.31
N ALA A 93 1.30 -0.41 -13.62
CA ALA A 93 1.65 -1.82 -13.80
C ALA A 93 2.66 -2.03 -14.93
N GLN A 94 2.49 -1.33 -16.07
CA GLN A 94 3.43 -1.34 -17.17
C GLN A 94 4.84 -0.92 -16.71
N ARG A 95 4.94 0.18 -15.95
CA ARG A 95 6.24 0.67 -15.47
C ARG A 95 6.88 -0.27 -14.46
N ILE A 96 6.09 -0.93 -13.61
CA ILE A 96 6.59 -1.98 -12.70
C ILE A 96 7.16 -3.13 -13.52
N GLY A 97 6.46 -3.60 -14.56
CA GLY A 97 6.90 -4.72 -15.40
C GLY A 97 8.23 -4.46 -16.11
N GLU A 98 8.43 -3.24 -16.62
CA GLU A 98 9.71 -2.80 -17.18
C GLU A 98 10.87 -2.94 -16.18
N LEU A 99 10.64 -2.57 -14.92
CA LEU A 99 11.66 -2.63 -13.87
C LEU A 99 11.89 -4.05 -13.32
N LEU A 100 10.91 -4.94 -13.42
CA LEU A 100 10.99 -6.34 -12.99
C LEU A 100 11.55 -7.29 -14.07
N GLY A 101 12.36 -6.76 -15.00
CA GLY A 101 13.00 -7.57 -16.03
C GLY A 101 12.16 -7.75 -17.30
N GLY A 102 11.20 -6.85 -17.55
CA GLY A 102 10.42 -6.83 -18.79
C GLY A 102 9.16 -7.69 -18.76
N MET A 103 8.52 -7.82 -17.59
CA MET A 103 7.19 -8.42 -17.50
C MET A 103 6.17 -7.58 -18.27
N SER A 104 5.15 -8.23 -18.85
CA SER A 104 4.05 -7.50 -19.48
C SER A 104 3.19 -6.79 -18.43
N MET A 105 2.46 -5.77 -18.86
CA MET A 105 1.49 -5.08 -18.00
C MET A 105 0.44 -6.06 -17.46
N GLU A 106 -0.04 -6.95 -18.32
CA GLU A 106 -1.02 -7.98 -17.98
C GLU A 106 -0.50 -8.94 -16.91
N ASP A 107 0.75 -9.42 -17.04
CA ASP A 107 1.36 -10.31 -16.07
C ASP A 107 1.51 -9.64 -14.70
N VAL A 108 1.87 -8.35 -14.67
CA VAL A 108 1.96 -7.59 -13.42
C VAL A 108 0.58 -7.43 -12.78
N LEU A 109 -0.45 -7.12 -13.57
CA LEU A 109 -1.82 -7.02 -13.06
C LEU A 109 -2.32 -8.36 -12.52
N GLU A 110 -2.09 -9.47 -13.23
CA GLU A 110 -2.49 -10.81 -12.75
C GLU A 110 -1.74 -11.19 -11.47
N LEU A 111 -0.42 -10.95 -11.44
CA LEU A 111 0.43 -11.19 -10.28
C LEU A 111 -0.07 -10.43 -9.05
N THR A 112 -0.26 -9.12 -9.20
CA THR A 112 -0.65 -8.22 -8.11
C THR A 112 -2.11 -8.39 -7.71
N GLU A 113 -3.00 -8.79 -8.63
CA GLU A 113 -4.38 -9.16 -8.31
C GLU A 113 -4.42 -10.43 -7.46
N ARG A 114 -3.64 -11.46 -7.83
CA ARG A 114 -3.51 -12.69 -7.05
C ARG A 114 -3.01 -12.40 -5.63
N ASN A 115 -1.97 -11.58 -5.52
CA ASN A 115 -1.42 -11.17 -4.22
C ASN A 115 -2.45 -10.35 -3.42
N GLY A 116 -3.14 -9.42 -4.08
CA GLY A 116 -4.20 -8.61 -3.49
C GLY A 116 -5.35 -9.45 -2.93
N LYS A 117 -5.82 -10.47 -3.67
CA LYS A 117 -6.86 -11.41 -3.21
C LYS A 117 -6.41 -12.25 -2.01
N SER A 118 -5.14 -12.64 -1.96
CA SER A 118 -4.56 -13.35 -0.82
C SER A 118 -4.42 -12.44 0.41
N PHE A 119 -4.03 -11.18 0.19
CA PHE A 119 -3.80 -10.21 1.26
C PHE A 119 -5.12 -9.67 1.84
N PHE A 120 -6.06 -9.26 0.99
CA PHE A 120 -7.41 -8.77 1.31
C PHE A 120 -8.44 -9.89 1.09
N PRO A 121 -8.66 -10.78 2.09
CA PRO A 121 -9.56 -11.90 1.92
C PRO A 121 -10.99 -11.43 1.68
N SER A 122 -11.67 -12.13 0.77
CA SER A 122 -13.01 -11.76 0.29
C SER A 122 -14.08 -11.79 1.38
N GLU A 123 -13.85 -12.54 2.46
CA GLU A 123 -14.68 -12.53 3.66
C GLU A 123 -14.72 -11.15 4.33
N TRP A 124 -13.66 -10.32 4.21
CA TRP A 124 -13.66 -8.95 4.74
C TRP A 124 -14.62 -8.02 4.01
N ILE A 125 -14.95 -8.31 2.75
CA ILE A 125 -15.90 -7.54 1.95
C ILE A 125 -17.34 -7.99 2.21
N LYS A 126 -17.53 -9.21 2.72
CA LYS A 126 -18.84 -9.86 2.89
C LYS A 126 -19.34 -9.89 4.34
N ASP A 127 -18.52 -9.52 5.32
CA ASP A 127 -18.92 -9.45 6.73
C ASP A 127 -19.90 -8.28 6.95
N PRO A 128 -21.22 -8.54 7.13
CA PRO A 128 -22.23 -7.49 7.29
C PRO A 128 -22.10 -6.76 8.63
N GLU A 129 -21.38 -7.34 9.60
CA GLU A 129 -21.26 -6.78 10.95
C GLU A 129 -20.13 -5.74 11.05
N ARG A 130 -19.15 -5.76 10.15
CA ARG A 130 -18.01 -4.82 10.16
C ARG A 130 -18.30 -3.45 9.52
N GLY A 131 -19.43 -3.30 8.83
CA GLY A 131 -19.93 -1.99 8.37
C GLY A 131 -20.63 -1.18 9.47
N GLN A 132 -20.81 -1.76 10.66
CA GLN A 132 -21.39 -1.06 11.81
C GLN A 132 -20.29 -0.25 12.50
N GLU A 133 -20.56 1.04 12.74
CA GLU A 133 -19.67 1.86 13.57
C GLU A 133 -19.39 1.10 14.88
N PRO A 134 -18.14 1.09 15.36
CA PRO A 134 -17.83 0.43 16.62
C PRO A 134 -18.76 0.96 17.71
N GLU A 135 -19.33 0.05 18.51
CA GLU A 135 -20.20 0.41 19.61
C GLU A 135 -19.51 1.48 20.46
N LYS A 136 -20.20 2.60 20.70
CA LYS A 136 -19.63 3.73 21.45
C LYS A 136 -19.12 3.22 22.79
N VAL A 137 -17.80 3.31 22.99
CA VAL A 137 -17.17 2.99 24.27
C VAL A 137 -17.87 3.82 25.37
N PRO A 138 -18.51 3.20 26.36
CA PRO A 138 -19.23 3.93 27.41
C PRO A 138 -18.29 4.93 28.09
N GLY A 139 -18.65 6.22 28.04
CA GLY A 139 -17.87 7.31 28.66
C GLY A 139 -16.94 8.07 27.72
N VAL A 140 -16.77 7.65 26.46
CA VAL A 140 -16.00 8.43 25.46
C VAL A 140 -16.93 9.38 24.72
N LYS A 141 -16.89 10.67 25.08
CA LYS A 141 -17.57 11.72 24.31
C LYS A 141 -16.77 11.99 23.03
N VAL A 142 -17.22 11.43 21.91
CA VAL A 142 -16.79 11.87 20.58
C VAL A 142 -17.35 13.27 20.35
N PRO A 143 -16.52 14.29 20.03
CA PRO A 143 -17.04 15.63 19.75
C PRO A 143 -17.92 15.60 18.50
N SER A 144 -19.22 15.78 18.66
CA SER A 144 -20.16 15.91 17.54
C SER A 144 -20.52 17.38 17.34
N GLY A 145 -20.05 17.98 16.24
CA GLY A 145 -20.40 19.33 15.87
C GLY A 145 -19.42 19.96 14.88
N PRO A 146 -19.77 21.12 14.27
CA PRO A 146 -18.97 21.80 13.24
C PRO A 146 -17.58 22.28 13.70
N GLU A 147 -17.22 22.10 14.97
CA GLU A 147 -15.94 22.52 15.56
C GLU A 147 -14.73 21.65 15.14
N VAL A 148 -14.94 20.45 14.60
CA VAL A 148 -13.85 19.59 14.10
C VAL A 148 -13.16 20.21 12.87
N ARG A 149 -13.85 21.06 12.10
CA ARG A 149 -13.31 21.67 10.87
C ARG A 149 -12.33 22.84 11.10
N ARG A 150 -12.12 23.32 12.34
CA ARG A 150 -11.21 24.46 12.62
C ARG A 150 -9.79 24.09 13.06
N ARG A 151 -9.46 22.80 13.23
CA ARG A 151 -8.13 22.38 13.72
C ARG A 151 -7.18 21.78 12.69
N ILE A 152 -7.58 21.74 11.42
CA ILE A 152 -6.75 21.31 10.28
C ILE A 152 -6.58 22.48 9.29
N GLY A 153 -6.25 23.64 9.85
CA GLY A 153 -6.09 24.90 9.13
C GLY A 153 -5.51 25.96 10.05
N GLN A 154 -4.37 25.66 10.68
CA GLN A 154 -3.41 26.62 11.20
C GLN A 154 -2.01 26.08 10.94
#